data_AF-A0AAE1NLV7-F1
#
_entry.id   AF-A0AAE1NLV7-F1
#
_cell.length_a   1.000
_cell.length_b   1.000
_cell.length_c   1.000
_cell.angle_alpha   90.00
_cell.angle_beta   90.00
_cell.angle_gamma   90.00
#
_symmetry.space_group_name_H-M   'P 1'
#
loop_
_entity.id
_entity.type
_entity.pdbx_description
1 polymer ?
#
loop_
_entity_poly.entity_id
_entity_poly.type
_entity_poly.pdbx_seq_one_letter_code
_entity_poly.pdbx_strand_id
1 'polypeptide(L)'
;MPSASVKLENQGSQETLDPFHKVMTLVEKKIRNLDKRKNKLEQYRVDLRAGKALNEDQQQAVNNYDNVVANLELVRELSQQFASILTDHNKQMKKQLKREQAEKQQEEISKIKEILKIQEVLQQMGQEEARTDFLAGSNGAVEITAEKLESLDLLYFNFNLSLACGIHGGP
;
A
#
# COMPACT_ATOMS: atom_id res chain seq x y z
N MET A 1 -15.84 26.38 0.80
CA MET A 1 -16.62 25.33 1.51
C MET A 1 -16.20 23.98 0.96
N PRO A 2 -16.34 22.90 1.75
CA PRO A 2 -15.31 22.26 2.56
C PRO A 2 -14.33 21.34 1.76
N SER A 3 -13.10 21.20 2.28
CA SER A 3 -12.16 20.16 1.86
C SER A 3 -12.78 18.78 2.06
N ALA A 4 -13.00 18.06 0.97
CA ALA A 4 -13.27 16.63 0.98
C ALA A 4 -12.00 15.92 1.46
N SER A 5 -11.87 15.83 2.79
CA SER A 5 -11.04 14.82 3.43
C SER A 5 -11.62 13.48 2.99
N VAL A 6 -10.96 12.81 2.05
CA VAL A 6 -11.22 11.40 1.78
C VAL A 6 -10.89 10.66 3.06
N LYS A 7 -11.94 10.49 3.85
CA LYS A 7 -12.01 9.65 5.02
C LYS A 7 -11.61 8.26 4.52
N LEU A 8 -10.41 7.83 4.88
CA LEU A 8 -9.97 6.44 4.81
C LEU A 8 -10.94 5.65 5.68
N GLU A 9 -12.08 5.26 5.12
CA GLU A 9 -13.05 4.43 5.80
C GLU A 9 -12.50 3.02 5.94
N ASN A 10 -12.37 2.64 7.21
CA ASN A 10 -12.41 1.29 7.77
C ASN A 10 -11.49 0.25 7.13
N GLN A 11 -10.40 -0.16 7.80
CA GLN A 11 -10.50 -1.01 9.01
C GLN A 11 -11.67 -2.01 8.95
N GLY A 12 -11.81 -2.70 7.82
CA GLY A 12 -12.62 -3.91 7.71
C GLY A 12 -11.71 -5.11 7.54
N SER A 13 -11.52 -5.89 8.61
CA SER A 13 -10.87 -7.21 8.62
C SER A 13 -9.34 -7.24 8.78
N GLN A 14 -8.80 -6.53 9.77
CA GLN A 14 -7.45 -6.80 10.29
C GLN A 14 -7.40 -7.96 11.32
N GLU A 15 -8.51 -8.71 11.48
CA GLU A 15 -8.59 -9.88 12.36
C GLU A 15 -8.14 -11.19 11.69
N THR A 16 -7.81 -11.17 10.40
CA THR A 16 -6.90 -12.19 9.87
C THR A 16 -5.51 -11.80 10.35
N LEU A 17 -5.08 -12.33 11.51
CA LEU A 17 -3.71 -12.15 12.03
C LEU A 17 -2.73 -12.17 10.85
N ASP A 18 -2.14 -11.01 10.56
CA ASP A 18 -1.17 -10.83 9.49
C ASP A 18 -0.15 -11.98 9.58
N PRO A 19 0.14 -12.71 8.47
CA PRO A 19 1.06 -13.84 8.48
C PRO A 19 2.35 -13.59 9.28
N PHE A 20 2.87 -12.35 9.26
CA PHE A 20 4.03 -11.98 10.06
C PHE A 20 3.75 -11.97 11.57
N HIS A 21 2.59 -11.48 12.00
CA HIS A 21 2.17 -11.54 13.40
C HIS A 21 1.95 -12.98 13.89
N LYS A 22 1.44 -13.87 13.04
CA LYS A 22 1.35 -15.30 13.35
C LYS A 22 2.73 -15.92 13.57
N VAL A 23 3.70 -15.63 12.69
CA VAL A 23 5.08 -16.10 12.83
C VAL A 23 5.69 -15.58 14.13
N MET A 24 5.53 -14.29 14.45
CA MET A 24 6.05 -13.71 15.69
C MET A 24 5.49 -14.41 16.94
N THR A 25 4.17 -14.63 16.97
CA THR A 25 3.50 -15.33 18.09
C THR A 25 4.05 -16.75 18.30
N LEU A 26 4.32 -17.48 17.22
CA LEU A 26 4.89 -18.83 17.28
C LEU A 26 6.34 -18.82 17.81
N VAL A 27 7.14 -17.85 17.38
CA VAL A 27 8.53 -17.67 17.84
C VAL A 27 8.57 -17.30 19.32
N GLU A 28 7.75 -16.36 19.78
CA GLU A 28 7.63 -16.01 21.20
C GLU A 28 7.20 -17.20 22.07
N LYS A 29 6.26 -18.02 21.56
CA LYS A 29 5.87 -19.27 22.23
C LYS A 29 7.05 -20.24 22.31
N LYS A 30 7.86 -20.36 21.26
CA LYS A 30 9.05 -21.21 21.26
C LYS A 30 10.11 -20.72 22.25
N ILE A 31 10.35 -19.41 22.34
CA ILE A 31 11.25 -18.79 23.33
C ILE A 31 10.78 -19.16 24.75
N ARG A 32 9.50 -18.91 25.07
CA ARG A 32 8.94 -19.26 26.39
C ARG A 32 9.08 -20.74 26.73
N ASN A 33 8.86 -21.63 25.76
CA ASN A 33 9.00 -23.07 25.96
C ASN A 33 10.47 -23.47 26.22
N LEU A 34 11.41 -22.89 25.49
CA LEU A 34 12.85 -23.14 25.68
C LEU A 34 13.35 -22.57 27.01
N ASP A 35 12.89 -21.39 27.43
CA ASP A 35 13.21 -20.82 28.75
C ASP A 35 12.70 -21.71 29.89
N LYS A 36 11.45 -22.20 29.80
CA LYS A 36 10.91 -23.15 30.78
C LYS A 36 11.74 -24.43 30.86
N ARG A 37 12.16 -24.96 29.70
CA ARG A 37 13.01 -26.16 29.64
C ARG A 37 14.39 -25.89 30.25
N LYS A 38 15.03 -24.78 29.90
CA LYS A 38 16.32 -24.36 30.46
C LYS A 38 16.26 -24.28 31.98
N ASN A 39 15.26 -23.60 32.54
CA ASN A 39 15.12 -23.44 33.99
C ASN A 39 14.96 -24.79 34.70
N LYS A 40 14.19 -25.72 34.12
CA LYS A 40 14.04 -27.06 34.68
C LYS A 40 15.34 -27.88 34.63
N LEU A 41 16.12 -27.75 33.57
CA LEU A 41 17.42 -28.42 33.47
C LEU A 41 18.45 -27.79 34.42
N GLU A 42 18.41 -26.48 34.64
CA GLU A 42 19.28 -25.82 35.63
C GLU A 42 18.96 -26.33 37.05
N GLN A 43 17.68 -26.56 37.38
CA GLN A 43 17.31 -27.20 38.65
C GLN A 43 17.93 -28.59 38.80
N TYR A 44 17.87 -29.45 37.76
CA TYR A 44 18.52 -30.77 37.80
C TYR A 44 20.05 -30.67 37.94
N ARG A 45 20.70 -29.70 37.29
CA ARG A 45 22.15 -29.46 37.47
C ARG A 45 22.49 -29.05 38.90
N VAL A 46 21.66 -28.21 39.52
CA VAL A 46 21.81 -27.81 40.92
C VAL A 46 21.63 -29.03 41.85
N ASP A 47 20.60 -29.84 41.63
CA ASP A 47 20.35 -31.05 42.41
C ASP A 47 21.52 -32.06 42.30
N LEU A 48 22.08 -32.24 41.10
CA LEU A 48 23.24 -33.10 40.87
C LEU A 48 24.48 -32.57 41.60
N ARG A 49 24.73 -31.25 41.58
CA ARG A 49 25.82 -30.62 42.36
C ARG A 49 25.62 -30.74 43.87
N ALA A 50 24.37 -30.78 44.33
CA ALA A 50 24.01 -31.02 45.72
C ALA A 50 24.09 -32.51 46.12
N GLY A 51 24.49 -33.40 45.20
CA GLY A 51 24.67 -34.83 45.45
C GLY A 51 23.39 -35.66 45.37
N LYS A 52 22.27 -35.10 44.87
CA LYS A 52 21.06 -35.88 44.63
C LYS A 52 21.24 -36.76 43.39
N ALA A 53 20.77 -38.01 43.47
CA ALA A 53 20.72 -38.90 42.33
C ALA A 53 19.61 -38.46 41.35
N LEU A 54 19.96 -38.36 40.08
CA LEU A 54 19.01 -38.18 38.97
C LEU A 54 18.69 -39.52 38.34
N ASN A 55 17.48 -39.67 37.80
CA ASN A 55 17.16 -40.84 36.96
C ASN A 55 17.80 -40.71 35.57
N GLU A 56 17.75 -41.78 34.77
CA GLU A 56 18.40 -41.83 33.45
C GLU A 56 17.91 -40.73 32.51
N ASP A 57 16.59 -40.51 32.44
CA ASP A 57 15.97 -39.47 31.60
C ASP A 57 16.43 -38.06 32.02
N GLN A 58 16.52 -37.80 33.32
CA GLN A 58 17.01 -36.52 33.87
C GLN A 58 18.48 -36.31 33.54
N GLN A 59 19.31 -37.35 33.65
CA GLN A 59 20.72 -37.30 33.32
C GLN A 59 20.93 -37.01 31.82
N GLN A 60 20.21 -37.71 30.94
CA GLN A 60 20.22 -37.44 29.50
C GLN A 60 19.72 -36.03 29.17
N ALA A 61 18.69 -35.55 29.87
CA ALA A 61 18.17 -34.21 29.67
C ALA A 61 19.18 -33.13 30.08
N VAL A 62 19.91 -33.33 31.19
CA VAL A 62 21.00 -32.46 31.63
C VAL A 62 22.15 -32.45 30.61
N ASN A 63 22.51 -33.59 30.02
CA ASN A 63 23.52 -33.67 28.97
C ASN A 63 23.15 -32.85 27.72
N ASN A 64 21.85 -32.59 27.50
CA ASN A 64 21.33 -31.76 26.42
C ASN A 64 21.15 -30.27 26.80
N TYR A 65 21.61 -29.85 27.98
CA TYR A 65 21.42 -28.47 28.46
C TYR A 65 22.00 -27.43 27.49
N ASP A 66 23.26 -27.60 27.08
CA ASP A 66 23.95 -26.63 26.23
C ASP A 66 23.25 -26.50 24.86
N ASN A 67 22.72 -27.61 24.33
CA ASN A 67 21.90 -27.60 23.12
C ASN A 67 20.60 -26.79 23.30
N VAL A 68 19.96 -26.87 24.48
CA VAL A 68 18.75 -26.06 24.78
C VAL A 68 19.10 -24.58 24.90
N VAL A 69 20.24 -24.24 25.50
CA VAL A 69 20.72 -22.86 25.62
C VAL A 69 21.05 -22.28 24.25
N ALA A 70 21.83 -22.98 23.43
CA ALA A 70 22.17 -22.53 22.08
C ALA A 70 20.93 -22.33 21.19
N ASN A 71 19.97 -23.27 21.25
CA ASN A 71 18.70 -23.11 20.53
C ASN A 71 17.90 -21.90 21.04
N LEU A 72 17.85 -21.66 22.35
CA LEU A 72 17.15 -20.51 22.91
C LEU A 72 17.75 -19.18 22.42
N GLU A 73 19.07 -19.08 22.37
CA GLU A 73 19.78 -17.91 21.83
C GLU A 73 19.48 -17.71 20.34
N LEU A 74 19.57 -18.76 19.54
CA LEU A 74 19.21 -18.72 18.12
C LEU A 74 17.77 -18.24 17.90
N VAL A 75 16.79 -18.77 18.64
CA VAL A 75 15.38 -18.35 18.49
C VAL A 75 15.18 -16.89 18.93
N ARG A 76 15.93 -16.40 19.93
CA ARG A 76 15.88 -14.98 20.34
C ARG A 76 16.44 -14.06 19.26
N GLU A 77 17.55 -14.44 18.64
CA GLU A 77 18.12 -13.69 17.51
C GLU A 77 17.14 -13.65 16.33
N LEU A 78 16.55 -14.79 15.97
CA LEU A 78 15.53 -14.86 14.92
C LEU A 78 14.31 -13.97 15.23
N SER A 79 13.88 -13.91 16.49
CA SER A 79 12.79 -13.01 16.91
C SER A 79 13.12 -11.54 16.65
N GLN A 80 14.35 -11.10 16.93
CA GLN A 80 14.80 -9.74 16.64
C GLN A 80 14.84 -9.47 15.14
N GLN A 81 15.36 -10.41 14.35
CA GLN A 81 15.38 -10.29 12.89
C GLN A 81 13.96 -10.19 12.31
N PHE A 82 13.03 -11.02 12.76
CA PHE A 82 11.62 -10.94 12.33
C PHE A 82 10.97 -9.60 12.73
N ALA A 83 11.29 -9.04 13.90
CA ALA A 83 10.79 -7.73 14.31
C ALA A 83 11.29 -6.62 13.38
N SER A 84 12.57 -6.68 12.98
CA SER A 84 13.14 -5.75 12.01
C SER A 84 12.46 -5.86 10.65
N ILE A 85 12.31 -7.10 10.14
CA ILE A 85 11.65 -7.37 8.85
C ILE A 85 10.21 -6.85 8.85
N LEU A 86 9.44 -7.10 9.92
CA LEU A 86 8.06 -6.61 10.03
C LEU A 86 8.01 -5.08 10.05
N THR A 87 8.94 -4.43 10.75
CA THR A 87 9.03 -2.97 10.79
C THR A 87 9.30 -2.40 9.40
N ASP A 88 10.25 -2.99 8.67
CA ASP A 88 10.62 -2.52 7.33
C ASP A 88 9.54 -2.82 6.29
N HIS A 89 8.90 -3.99 6.37
CA HIS A 89 7.74 -4.34 5.55
C HIS A 89 6.62 -3.30 5.73
N ASN A 90 6.27 -2.95 6.97
CA ASN A 90 5.25 -1.94 7.24
C ASN A 90 5.62 -0.54 6.70
N LYS A 91 6.90 -0.16 6.77
CA LYS A 91 7.38 1.10 6.18
C LYS A 91 7.26 1.07 4.64
N GLN A 92 7.65 -0.04 4.01
CA GLN A 92 7.58 -0.21 2.57
C GLN A 92 6.13 -0.20 2.07
N MET A 93 5.23 -0.93 2.74
CA MET A 93 3.80 -0.94 2.42
C MET A 93 3.19 0.46 2.48
N LYS A 94 3.47 1.23 3.54
CA LYS A 94 3.00 2.62 3.66
C LYS A 94 3.58 3.53 2.57
N LYS A 95 4.86 3.36 2.22
CA LYS A 95 5.52 4.14 1.17
C LYS A 95 4.93 3.83 -0.21
N GLN A 96 4.68 2.55 -0.49
CA GLN A 96 4.08 2.10 -1.74
C GLN A 96 2.65 2.64 -1.89
N LEU A 97 1.81 2.51 -0.86
CA LEU A 97 0.44 3.02 -0.90
C LEU A 97 0.39 4.53 -1.18
N LYS A 98 1.26 5.32 -0.53
CA LYS A 98 1.37 6.76 -0.78
C LYS A 98 1.81 7.06 -2.22
N ARG A 99 2.76 6.29 -2.74
CA ARG A 99 3.27 6.44 -4.11
C ARG A 99 2.18 6.14 -5.13
N GLU A 100 1.47 5.02 -4.98
CA GLU A 100 0.37 4.64 -5.88
C GLU A 100 -0.77 5.67 -5.86
N GLN A 101 -1.12 6.20 -4.68
CA GLN A 101 -2.09 7.28 -4.57
C GLN A 101 -1.63 8.56 -5.29
N ALA A 102 -0.37 8.95 -5.11
CA ALA A 102 0.18 10.13 -5.77
C ALA A 102 0.27 9.96 -7.29
N GLU A 103 0.71 8.80 -7.77
CA GLU A 103 0.77 8.46 -9.20
C GLU A 103 -0.64 8.48 -9.83
N LYS A 104 -1.63 7.88 -9.16
CA LYS A 104 -3.02 7.93 -9.61
C LYS A 104 -3.57 9.35 -9.65
N GLN A 105 -3.32 10.17 -8.61
CA GLN A 105 -3.75 11.57 -8.61
C GLN A 105 -3.08 12.37 -9.74
N GLN A 106 -1.80 12.13 -9.98
CA GLN A 106 -1.06 12.79 -11.06
C GLN A 106 -1.59 12.40 -12.44
N GLU A 107 -1.97 11.13 -12.63
CA GLU A 107 -2.59 10.65 -13.86
C GLU A 107 -3.94 11.31 -14.10
N GLU A 108 -4.81 11.36 -13.09
CA GLU A 108 -6.12 12.02 -13.17
C GLU A 108 -5.99 13.54 -13.45
N ILE A 109 -5.05 14.22 -12.78
CA ILE A 109 -4.73 15.62 -13.08
C ILE A 109 -4.28 15.79 -14.54
N SER A 110 -3.50 14.84 -15.07
CA SER A 110 -3.01 14.91 -16.45
C SER A 110 -4.15 14.74 -17.46
N LYS A 111 -5.09 13.81 -17.21
CA LYS A 111 -6.30 13.63 -18.00
C LYS A 111 -7.18 14.88 -17.99
N ILE A 112 -7.41 15.47 -16.80
CA ILE A 112 -8.19 16.71 -16.67
C ILE A 112 -7.52 17.86 -17.45
N LYS A 113 -6.19 18.00 -17.37
CA LYS A 113 -5.46 19.01 -18.14
C LYS A 113 -5.61 18.81 -19.65
N GLU A 114 -5.59 17.58 -20.12
CA GLU A 114 -5.79 17.26 -21.54
C GLU A 114 -7.21 17.62 -21.99
N ILE A 115 -8.21 17.27 -21.19
CA ILE A 115 -9.61 17.65 -21.43
C ILE A 115 -9.75 19.18 -21.49
N LEU A 116 -9.19 19.92 -20.53
CA LEU A 116 -9.26 21.38 -20.51
C LEU A 116 -8.63 22.01 -21.75
N LYS A 117 -7.51 21.46 -22.24
CA LYS A 117 -6.89 21.91 -23.49
C LYS A 117 -7.81 21.68 -24.69
N ILE A 118 -8.44 20.51 -24.78
CA ILE A 118 -9.39 20.21 -25.86
C ILE A 118 -10.59 21.17 -25.80
N GLN A 119 -11.13 21.41 -24.60
CA GLN A 119 -12.23 22.37 -24.41
C GLN A 119 -11.84 23.79 -24.85
N GLU A 120 -10.64 24.25 -24.49
CA GLU A 120 -10.14 25.57 -24.89
C GLU A 120 -10.01 25.67 -26.42
N VAL A 121 -9.42 24.68 -27.07
CA VAL A 121 -9.29 24.65 -28.53
C VAL A 121 -10.66 24.66 -29.20
N LEU A 122 -11.59 23.81 -28.77
CA LEU A 122 -12.94 23.76 -29.34
C LEU A 122 -13.70 25.09 -29.12
N GLN A 123 -13.55 25.71 -27.95
CA GLN A 123 -14.11 27.03 -27.65
C GLN A 123 -13.56 28.13 -28.58
N GLN A 124 -12.26 28.09 -28.89
CA GLN A 124 -11.61 29.02 -29.82
C GLN A 124 -12.04 28.76 -31.27
N MET A 125 -12.20 27.50 -31.67
CA MET A 125 -12.70 27.13 -32.99
C MET A 125 -14.17 27.51 -33.23
N GLY A 126 -14.92 27.79 -32.16
CA GLY A 126 -16.27 28.36 -32.26
C GLY A 126 -16.30 29.85 -32.65
N GLN A 127 -15.16 30.56 -32.60
CA GLN A 127 -15.09 31.99 -32.97
C GLN A 127 -15.13 32.17 -34.49
N GLU A 128 -15.86 33.16 -34.98
CA GLU A 128 -16.10 33.37 -36.41
C GLU A 128 -14.82 33.62 -37.21
N GLU A 129 -13.86 34.37 -36.64
CA GLU A 129 -12.57 34.64 -37.26
C GLU A 129 -11.75 33.36 -37.40
N ALA A 130 -11.68 32.55 -36.34
CA ALA A 130 -10.96 31.27 -36.37
C ALA A 130 -11.56 30.32 -37.40
N ARG A 131 -12.89 30.24 -37.51
CA ARG A 131 -13.57 29.40 -38.51
C ARG A 131 -13.25 29.85 -39.93
N THR A 132 -13.24 31.15 -40.17
CA THR A 132 -12.88 31.72 -41.48
C THR A 132 -11.44 31.33 -41.85
N ASP A 133 -10.52 31.43 -40.90
CA ASP A 133 -9.12 31.08 -41.11
C ASP A 133 -8.93 29.58 -41.40
N PHE A 134 -9.63 28.70 -40.67
CA PHE A 134 -9.62 27.25 -40.92
C PHE A 134 -10.29 26.86 -42.25
N LEU A 135 -11.34 27.56 -42.68
CA LEU A 135 -11.97 27.31 -43.99
C LEU A 135 -11.09 27.76 -45.16
N ALA A 136 -10.33 28.84 -44.98
CA ALA A 136 -9.48 29.41 -46.01
C ALA A 136 -8.03 28.89 -46.00
N GLY A 137 -7.64 28.13 -44.96
CA GLY A 137 -6.26 27.70 -44.75
C GLY A 137 -5.28 28.87 -44.57
N SER A 138 -5.74 29.95 -43.93
CA SER A 138 -4.99 31.21 -43.80
C SER A 138 -4.52 31.47 -42.38
N ASN A 139 -3.66 32.47 -42.17
CA ASN A 139 -3.13 32.83 -40.84
C ASN A 139 -2.46 31.68 -40.06
N GLY A 140 -1.91 30.69 -40.77
CA GLY A 140 -1.27 29.51 -40.18
C GLY A 140 -2.23 28.40 -39.76
N ALA A 141 -3.53 28.57 -40.00
CA ALA A 141 -4.52 27.52 -39.85
C ALA A 141 -4.40 26.48 -40.99
N VAL A 142 -4.57 25.21 -40.65
CA VAL A 142 -4.70 24.14 -41.63
C VAL A 142 -6.08 24.22 -42.26
N GLU A 143 -6.20 24.04 -43.58
CA GLU A 143 -7.51 24.05 -44.24
C GLU A 143 -8.38 22.86 -43.77
N ILE A 144 -9.59 23.16 -43.29
CA ILE A 144 -10.57 22.18 -42.80
C ILE A 144 -11.88 22.39 -43.56
N THR A 145 -12.51 21.31 -44.00
CA THR A 145 -13.79 21.39 -44.71
C THR A 145 -14.94 21.82 -43.78
N ALA A 146 -15.96 22.46 -44.33
CA ALA A 146 -17.15 22.88 -43.57
C ALA A 146 -17.81 21.72 -42.81
N GLU A 147 -17.91 20.53 -43.42
CA GLU A 147 -18.43 19.30 -42.80
C GLU A 147 -17.64 18.88 -41.55
N LYS A 148 -16.31 19.02 -41.59
CA LYS A 148 -15.45 18.70 -40.44
C LYS A 148 -15.58 19.75 -39.33
N LEU A 149 -15.77 21.02 -39.67
CA LEU A 149 -16.04 22.06 -38.68
C LEU A 149 -17.39 21.84 -37.99
N GLU A 150 -18.43 21.46 -38.74
CA GLU A 150 -19.73 21.09 -38.16
C GLU A 150 -19.61 19.86 -37.23
N SER A 151 -18.77 18.89 -37.59
CA SER A 151 -18.47 17.74 -36.72
C SER A 151 -17.80 18.16 -35.40
N LEU A 152 -16.94 19.18 -35.43
CA LEU A 152 -16.30 19.74 -34.22
C LEU A 152 -17.30 20.54 -33.37
N ASP A 153 -18.28 21.20 -33.98
CA ASP A 153 -19.37 21.88 -33.25
C ASP A 153 -20.25 20.88 -32.51
N LEU A 154 -20.58 19.76 -33.16
CA LEU A 154 -21.29 18.66 -32.51
C LEU A 154 -20.49 18.10 -31.35
N LEU A 155 -19.18 17.90 -31.52
CA LEU A 155 -18.31 17.44 -30.43
C LEU A 155 -18.32 18.43 -29.26
N TYR A 156 -18.16 19.73 -29.53
CA TYR A 156 -18.19 20.79 -28.52
C TYR A 156 -19.53 20.86 -27.77
N PHE A 157 -20.65 20.78 -28.48
CA PHE A 157 -21.99 20.77 -27.88
C PHE A 157 -22.18 19.58 -26.94
N ASN A 158 -21.83 18.37 -27.39
CA ASN A 158 -21.96 17.15 -26.59
C ASN A 158 -21.06 17.18 -25.35
N PHE A 159 -19.85 17.73 -25.47
CA PHE A 159 -18.92 17.87 -24.36
C PHE A 159 -19.49 18.76 -23.25
N ASN A 160 -20.15 19.87 -23.61
CA ASN A 160 -20.71 20.83 -22.66
C ASN A 160 -22.08 20.43 -22.09
N LEU A 161 -22.91 19.70 -22.85
CA LEU A 161 -24.20 19.18 -22.35
C LEU A 161 -23.99 18.17 -21.21
N SER A 162 -22.96 17.33 -21.32
CA SER A 162 -22.62 16.34 -20.29
C SER A 162 -22.15 17.00 -18.99
N LEU A 163 -21.45 18.15 -19.06
CA LEU A 163 -21.03 18.93 -17.90
C LEU A 163 -22.22 19.59 -17.18
N ALA A 164 -23.22 20.09 -17.91
CA ALA A 164 -24.41 20.69 -17.32
C ALA A 164 -25.29 19.69 -16.56
N CYS A 165 -25.38 18.44 -17.03
CA CYS A 165 -26.11 17.37 -16.33
C CYS A 165 -25.36 16.77 -15.13
N GLY A 166 -24.04 17.02 -14.97
CA GLY A 166 -23.23 16.47 -13.88
C GLY A 166 -23.15 17.29 -12.59
N ILE A 167 -23.70 18.52 -12.56
CA ILE A 167 -23.62 19.45 -11.40
C ILE A 167 -24.92 19.43 -10.57
N HIS A 168 -25.82 18.46 -10.79
CA HIS A 168 -27.03 18.27 -9.97
C HIS A 168 -26.95 16.98 -9.17
N GLY A 169 -26.13 17.01 -8.12
CA GLY A 169 -25.99 15.93 -7.14
C GLY A 169 -25.86 16.46 -5.72
N GLY A 170 -26.99 16.84 -5.11
CA GLY A 170 -27.21 16.80 -3.66
C GLY A 170 -27.61 18.13 -2.98
N PRO A 171 -28.75 18.17 -2.26
CA PRO A 171 -28.74 18.64 -0.87
C PRO A 171 -27.97 17.68 0.07
#